data_AF-A0A7V8JWZ6-F1
#
_entry.id   AF-A0A7V8JWZ6-F1
#
_cell.length_a   1.000
_cell.length_b   1.000
_cell.length_c   1.000
_cell.angle_alpha   90.00
_cell.angle_beta   90.00
_cell.angle_gamma   90.00
#
_symmetry.space_group_name_H-M   'P 1'
#
loop_
_entity.id
_entity.type
_entity.pdbx_description
1 polymer ?
#
loop_
_entity_poly.entity_id
_entity_poly.type
_entity_poly.pdbx_seq_one_letter_code
_entity_poly.pdbx_strand_id
1 'polypeptide(L)'
;MNTTRTLRCDVAIVGGGIVGSSAALALRRMGLDVVLLERDLCGSRSSGVNYGGVRRQGRPLSQLPLAQRAHRIWGRLGELIGTEGEYQRSGHFKIGRSEDDLAPDLRTPI
;
A
#
# COMPACT_ATOMS: atom_id res chain seq x y z
N MET A 1 -24.61 -25.45 -9.99
CA MET A 1 -23.50 -26.20 -10.63
C MET A 1 -22.19 -25.52 -10.25
N ASN A 2 -21.29 -26.19 -9.53
CA ASN A 2 -19.95 -25.64 -9.25
C ASN A 2 -19.07 -25.87 -10.48
N THR A 3 -18.88 -24.84 -11.30
CA THR A 3 -17.93 -24.86 -12.41
C THR A 3 -16.53 -24.63 -11.87
N THR A 4 -15.73 -25.69 -11.83
CA THR A 4 -14.30 -25.58 -11.53
C THR A 4 -13.54 -25.29 -12.83
N ARG A 5 -12.70 -24.25 -12.84
CA ARG A 5 -11.87 -23.88 -14.00
C ARG A 5 -10.39 -23.89 -13.61
N THR A 6 -9.57 -24.57 -14.39
CA THR A 6 -8.10 -24.56 -14.22
C THR A 6 -7.51 -23.34 -14.92
N LEU A 7 -6.65 -22.60 -14.23
CA LEU A 7 -5.88 -21.47 -14.78
C LEU A 7 -4.39 -21.80 -14.71
N ARG A 8 -3.62 -21.35 -15.71
CA ARG A 8 -2.15 -21.39 -15.70
C ARG A 8 -1.62 -19.97 -15.60
N CYS A 9 -0.62 -19.75 -14.77
CA CYS A 9 0.04 -18.46 -14.52
C CYS A 9 1.39 -18.69 -13.85
N ASP A 10 2.29 -17.71 -13.92
CA ASP A 10 3.56 -17.71 -13.18
C ASP A 10 3.33 -17.41 -11.70
N VAL A 11 2.40 -16.49 -11.40
CA VAL A 11 2.10 -16.05 -10.04
C VAL A 11 0.60 -15.99 -9.79
N ALA A 12 0.15 -16.67 -8.74
CA ALA A 12 -1.20 -16.53 -8.20
C ALA A 12 -1.18 -15.64 -6.95
N ILE A 13 -2.02 -14.61 -6.92
CA ILE A 13 -2.19 -13.69 -5.80
C ILE A 13 -3.58 -13.90 -5.21
N VAL A 14 -3.63 -14.15 -3.89
CA VAL A 14 -4.89 -14.32 -3.16
C VAL A 14 -5.12 -13.07 -2.31
N GLY A 15 -6.14 -12.29 -2.68
CA GLY A 15 -6.54 -11.03 -2.06
C GLY A 15 -6.30 -9.81 -2.96
N GLY A 16 -7.37 -9.11 -3.31
CA GLY A 16 -7.42 -7.90 -4.13
C GLY A 16 -7.39 -6.59 -3.33
N GLY A 17 -6.83 -6.61 -2.13
CA GLY A 17 -6.51 -5.39 -1.38
C GLY A 17 -5.34 -4.61 -1.99
N ILE A 18 -5.00 -3.45 -1.43
CA ILE A 18 -3.96 -2.56 -1.98
C ILE A 18 -2.60 -3.26 -2.16
N VAL A 19 -2.23 -4.16 -1.25
CA VAL A 19 -0.98 -4.93 -1.33
C VAL A 19 -1.02 -5.93 -2.49
N GLY A 20 -2.10 -6.71 -2.62
CA GLY A 20 -2.22 -7.70 -3.69
C GLY A 20 -2.33 -7.05 -5.07
N SER A 21 -3.14 -6.01 -5.20
CA SER A 21 -3.31 -5.27 -6.45
C SER A 21 -2.04 -4.53 -6.89
N SER A 22 -1.30 -3.93 -5.94
CA SER A 22 -0.01 -3.29 -6.27
C SER A 22 1.07 -4.30 -6.63
N ALA A 23 1.10 -5.47 -5.98
CA ALA A 23 1.99 -6.57 -6.35
C ALA A 23 1.66 -7.10 -7.75
N ALA A 24 0.36 -7.30 -8.06
CA ALA A 24 -0.08 -7.73 -9.39
C ALA A 24 0.36 -6.75 -10.48
N LEU A 25 0.17 -5.44 -10.25
CA LEU A 25 0.61 -4.40 -11.18
C LEU A 25 2.13 -4.44 -11.40
N ALA A 26 2.91 -4.56 -10.33
CA ALA A 26 4.36 -4.60 -10.41
C ALA A 26 4.86 -5.84 -11.18
N LEU A 27 4.31 -7.02 -10.89
CA LEU A 27 4.68 -8.28 -11.53
C LEU A 27 4.25 -8.32 -13.00
N ARG A 28 3.06 -7.81 -13.34
CA ARG A 28 2.63 -7.66 -14.74
C ARG A 28 3.54 -6.74 -15.54
N ARG A 29 4.01 -5.65 -14.95
CA ARG A 29 5.00 -4.74 -15.57
C ARG A 29 6.38 -5.40 -15.75
N MET A 30 6.67 -6.48 -15.03
CA MET A 30 7.88 -7.30 -15.23
C MET A 30 7.69 -8.38 -16.30
N GLY A 31 6.51 -8.47 -16.93
CA GLY A 31 6.21 -9.43 -18.00
C GLY A 31 5.69 -10.79 -17.54
N LEU A 32 5.44 -10.99 -16.24
CA LEU A 32 4.95 -12.26 -15.69
C LEU A 32 3.44 -12.42 -15.91
N ASP A 33 2.97 -13.64 -16.12
CA ASP A 33 1.55 -13.97 -16.14
C ASP A 33 1.01 -14.09 -14.71
N VAL A 34 0.09 -13.19 -14.35
CA VAL A 34 -0.42 -13.06 -12.97
C VAL A 34 -1.92 -13.27 -12.94
N VAL A 35 -2.37 -14.13 -12.03
CA VAL A 35 -3.78 -14.28 -11.66
C VAL A 35 -3.99 -13.69 -10.28
N LEU A 36 -4.92 -12.74 -10.15
CA LEU A 36 -5.37 -12.21 -8.87
C LEU A 36 -6.77 -12.73 -8.56
N LEU A 37 -6.93 -13.32 -7.38
CA LEU A 37 -8.20 -13.86 -6.89
C LEU A 37 -8.66 -13.02 -5.70
N GLU A 38 -9.83 -12.43 -5.80
CA GLU A 38 -10.53 -11.76 -4.71
C GLU A 38 -11.89 -12.41 -4.55
N ARG A 39 -12.32 -12.61 -3.30
CA ARG A 39 -13.62 -13.18 -2.97
C ARG A 39 -14.74 -12.16 -3.19
N ASP A 40 -14.46 -10.91 -2.85
CA ASP A 40 -15.42 -9.80 -2.89
C ASP A 40 -15.06 -8.79 -4.00
N LEU A 41 -15.36 -7.50 -3.80
CA LEU A 41 -14.84 -6.43 -4.66
C LEU A 41 -13.40 -6.07 -4.25
N CYS A 42 -12.51 -5.86 -5.22
CA CYS A 42 -11.15 -5.38 -4.96
C CYS A 42 -11.16 -4.14 -4.07
N GLY A 43 -10.32 -4.13 -3.05
CA GLY A 43 -10.24 -3.04 -2.08
C GLY A 43 -11.39 -2.95 -1.06
N SER A 44 -12.44 -3.76 -1.12
CA SER A 44 -13.65 -3.61 -0.28
C SER A 44 -13.45 -3.79 1.24
N ARG A 45 -12.32 -4.34 1.69
CA ARG A 45 -12.00 -4.57 3.10
C ARG A 45 -11.13 -3.44 3.66
N SER A 46 -10.08 -3.76 4.43
CA SER A 46 -9.20 -2.77 5.08
C SER A 46 -8.66 -1.69 4.13
N SER A 47 -8.46 -2.02 2.85
CA SER A 47 -7.98 -1.07 1.83
C SER A 47 -9.00 -0.01 1.42
N GLY A 48 -10.30 -0.26 1.59
CA GLY A 48 -11.37 0.66 1.22
C GLY A 48 -11.96 1.44 2.39
N VAL A 49 -11.68 1.00 3.62
CA VAL A 49 -12.20 1.64 4.85
C VAL A 49 -11.12 2.30 5.72
N ASN A 50 -9.87 2.36 5.26
CA ASN A 50 -8.81 3.09 5.97
C ASN A 50 -8.91 4.60 5.70
N TYR A 51 -8.25 5.38 6.56
CA TYR A 51 -8.25 6.84 6.49
C TYR A 51 -7.36 7.45 5.38
N GLY A 52 -6.82 6.65 4.46
CA GLY A 52 -6.02 7.13 3.31
C GLY A 52 -4.64 7.71 3.64
N GLY A 53 -4.21 7.68 4.91
CA GLY A 53 -3.00 8.36 5.36
C GLY A 53 -1.69 7.74 4.87
N VAL A 54 -0.97 8.46 3.99
CA VAL A 54 0.39 8.11 3.53
C VAL A 54 1.43 8.90 4.32
N ARG A 55 2.04 8.26 5.34
CA ARG A 55 3.02 8.90 6.23
C ARG A 55 4.36 8.17 6.27
N ARG A 56 5.43 8.94 6.51
CA ARG A 56 6.80 8.47 6.76
C ARG A 56 7.19 8.50 8.24
N GLN A 57 6.68 9.49 8.98
CA GLN A 57 6.94 9.70 10.41
C GLN A 57 6.37 8.57 11.27
N GLY A 58 6.96 8.39 12.46
CA GLY A 58 6.49 7.41 13.45
C GLY A 58 6.63 5.98 12.95
N ARG A 59 7.77 5.67 12.32
CA ARG A 59 8.11 4.34 11.82
C ARG A 59 9.47 3.91 12.34
N PRO A 60 9.68 2.61 12.64
CA PRO A 60 11.00 2.06 12.91
C PRO A 60 12.02 2.44 11.82
N LEU A 61 13.29 2.67 12.17
CA LEU A 61 14.34 3.07 11.21
C LEU A 61 14.41 2.11 10.02
N SER A 62 14.26 0.81 10.29
CA SER A 62 14.28 -0.26 9.28
C SER A 62 13.18 -0.11 8.22
N GLN A 63 12.08 0.58 8.53
CA GLN A 63 10.97 0.80 7.60
C GLN A 63 11.08 2.12 6.84
N LEU A 64 11.97 3.04 7.23
CA LEU A 64 12.10 4.34 6.58
C LEU A 64 12.47 4.23 5.09
N PRO A 65 13.42 3.38 4.66
CA PRO A 65 13.73 3.22 3.24
C PRO A 65 12.52 2.74 2.42
N LEU A 66 11.75 1.80 2.98
CA LEU A 66 10.53 1.29 2.35
C LEU A 66 9.45 2.38 2.25
N ALA A 67 9.24 3.15 3.32
CA ALA A 67 8.28 4.25 3.35
C ALA A 67 8.66 5.36 2.36
N GLN A 68 9.96 5.68 2.21
CA GLN A 68 10.46 6.63 1.23
C GLN A 68 10.24 6.14 -0.21
N ARG A 69 10.48 4.85 -0.48
CA ARG A 69 10.19 4.24 -1.79
C ARG A 69 8.68 4.29 -2.09
N ALA A 70 7.84 3.90 -1.15
CA ALA A 70 6.39 3.95 -1.30
C ALA A 70 5.92 5.38 -1.58
N HIS A 71 6.42 6.38 -0.84
CA HIS A 71 6.05 7.78 -1.03
C HIS A 71 6.34 8.29 -2.45
N ARG A 72 7.42 7.81 -3.11
CA ARG A 72 7.69 8.12 -4.52
C ARG A 72 6.67 7.49 -5.46
N ILE A 73 6.26 6.25 -5.21
CA ILE A 73 5.22 5.53 -5.98
C ILE A 73 3.87 6.27 -5.89
N TRP A 74 3.47 6.67 -4.68
CA TRP A 74 2.24 7.45 -4.46
C TRP A 74 2.19 8.76 -5.26
N GLY A 75 3.33 9.41 -5.52
CA GLY A 75 3.35 10.62 -6.35
C GLY A 75 3.32 10.38 -7.86
N ARG A 76 3.18 9.13 -8.30
CA ARG A 76 3.13 8.75 -9.71
C ARG A 76 1.84 8.01 -10.04
N LEU A 77 0.80 8.12 -9.23
CA LEU A 77 -0.44 7.36 -9.43
C LEU A 77 -1.08 7.63 -10.79
N GLY A 78 -1.14 8.89 -11.25
CA GLY A 78 -1.64 9.19 -12.60
C GLY A 78 -0.93 8.40 -13.69
N GLU A 79 0.40 8.32 -13.64
CA GLU A 79 1.22 7.52 -14.58
C GLU A 79 1.01 6.01 -14.38
N LEU A 80 0.82 5.56 -13.15
CA LEU A 80 0.80 4.14 -12.83
C LEU A 80 -0.54 3.47 -13.14
N ILE A 81 -1.65 4.17 -12.84
CA ILE A 81 -3.01 3.63 -12.85
C ILE A 81 -4.04 4.55 -13.55
N GLY A 82 -3.61 5.67 -14.16
CA GLY A 82 -4.49 6.55 -14.93
C GLY A 82 -5.36 7.51 -14.09
N THR A 83 -5.13 7.57 -12.77
CA THR A 83 -5.81 8.48 -11.85
C THR A 83 -4.88 8.85 -10.71
N GLU A 84 -5.01 10.06 -10.18
CA GLU A 84 -4.24 10.50 -9.01
C GLU A 84 -4.75 9.87 -7.70
N GLY A 85 -5.87 9.14 -7.73
CA GLY A 85 -6.45 8.50 -6.54
C GLY A 85 -6.75 9.49 -5.42
N GLU A 86 -7.02 10.76 -5.79
CA GLU A 86 -7.24 11.88 -4.89
C GLU A 86 -6.10 12.09 -3.87
N TYR A 87 -4.89 11.60 -4.18
CA TYR A 87 -3.75 11.69 -3.28
C TYR A 87 -3.23 13.13 -3.19
N GLN A 88 -3.36 13.72 -2.01
CA GLN A 88 -2.80 15.04 -1.71
C GLN A 88 -1.59 14.94 -0.79
N ARG A 89 -0.48 15.54 -1.21
CA ARG A 89 0.76 15.64 -0.41
C ARG A 89 0.69 16.85 0.51
N SER A 90 -0.08 16.74 1.59
CA SER A 90 -0.29 17.81 2.58
C SER A 90 0.68 17.77 3.78
N GLY A 91 1.49 16.72 3.89
CA GLY A 91 2.37 16.51 5.04
C GLY A 91 1.67 15.78 6.20
N HIS A 92 2.34 15.70 7.35
CA HIS A 92 1.84 15.06 8.56
C HIS A 92 2.45 15.75 9.76
N PHE A 93 1.64 16.06 10.77
CA PHE A 93 2.09 16.67 12.02
C PHE A 93 1.74 15.76 13.19
N LYS A 94 2.70 15.55 14.09
CA LYS A 94 2.47 14.94 15.39
C LYS A 94 2.67 16.04 16.45
N ILE A 95 1.70 16.20 17.34
CA ILE A 95 1.72 17.21 18.40
C ILE A 95 2.05 16.50 19.71
N GLY A 96 3.09 16.94 20.41
CA GLY A 96 3.38 16.55 21.78
C GLY A 96 2.70 17.51 22.76
N ARG A 97 2.02 16.98 23.77
CA ARG A 97 1.30 17.74 24.80
C ARG A 97 1.91 17.59 26.20
N SER A 98 2.94 16.76 26.33
CA SER A 98 3.73 16.57 27.55
C SER A 98 5.20 16.34 27.21
N GLU A 99 6.08 16.40 28.22
CA GLU A 99 7.49 16.03 28.06
C GLU A 99 7.65 14.56 27.63
N ASP A 100 6.78 13.67 28.11
CA ASP A 100 6.75 12.27 27.70
C ASP A 100 6.45 12.09 26.20
N ASP A 101 5.61 12.95 25.61
CA ASP A 101 5.33 12.92 24.17
C ASP A 101 6.53 13.37 23.32
N LEU A 102 7.45 14.15 23.92
CA LEU A 102 8.67 14.66 23.30
C LEU A 102 9.87 13.74 23.55
N ALA A 103 9.77 12.84 24.52
CA ALA A 103 10.83 11.88 24.80
C ALA A 103 11.15 11.11 23.51
N PRO A 104 12.44 10.97 23.14
CA PRO A 104 12.82 10.21 21.97
C PRO A 104 12.36 8.77 22.18
N ASP A 105 11.28 8.39 21.51
CA ASP A 105 10.81 7.02 21.54
C ASP A 105 11.86 6.17 20.82
N LEU A 106 12.77 5.57 21.58
CA LEU A 106 13.82 4.67 21.08
C LEU A 106 13.23 3.45 20.35
N ARG A 107 11.90 3.29 20.37
CA ARG A 107 11.13 2.28 19.63
C ARG A 107 10.60 2.78 18.28
N THR A 108 10.49 4.10 18.08
CA THR A 108 9.89 4.71 16.89
C THR A 108 10.55 6.06 16.53
N PRO A 109 11.53 6.08 15.61
CA PRO A 109 12.13 7.31 15.13
C PRO A 109 11.10 8.29 14.53
N ILE A 110 11.30 9.55 14.87
CA ILE A 110 10.63 10.76 14.36
C ILE A 110 10.64 10.83 12.83
#